data_AF-A0A9D1EBP2-F1
#
_entry.id   AF-A0A9D1EBP2-F1
#
_cell.length_a   1.000
_cell.length_b   1.000
_cell.length_c   1.000
_cell.angle_alpha   90.00
_cell.angle_beta   90.00
_cell.angle_gamma   90.00
#
_symmetry.space_group_name_H-M   'P 1'
#
loop_
_entity.id
_entity.type
_entity.pdbx_description
1 polymer ?
#
loop_
_entity_poly.entity_id
_entity_poly.type
_entity_poly.pdbx_seq_one_letter_code
_entity_poly.pdbx_strand_id
1 'polypeptide(L)'
;MRETKQVSINKESLHRHVPMIGMCVFVILAAAMILVSYLALEIPLVPVCTLVILEAVLCACLNRIPIWTHVVVVAVQVAIGFFLNRGPLMICMAVVYVAAVVLLYLWTKEEA
;
A
#
# COMPACT_ATOMS: atom_id res chain seq x y z
N MET A 1 -22.09 -1.56 31.94
CA MET A 1 -22.62 -0.42 31.14
C MET A 1 -21.57 0.66 30.83
N ARG A 2 -20.60 0.96 31.71
CA ARG A 2 -19.51 1.91 31.41
C ARG A 2 -18.45 1.38 30.42
N GLU A 3 -18.06 0.12 30.54
CA GLU A 3 -17.04 -0.50 29.66
C GLU A 3 -17.46 -0.55 28.18
N THR A 4 -18.72 -0.89 27.90
CA THR A 4 -19.26 -0.92 26.54
C THR A 4 -19.27 0.46 25.88
N LYS A 5 -19.46 1.53 26.67
CA LYS A 5 -19.48 2.91 26.20
C LYS A 5 -18.06 3.45 25.93
N GLN A 6 -17.06 3.00 26.68
CA GLN A 6 -15.67 3.39 26.45
C GLN A 6 -15.07 2.65 25.25
N VAL A 7 -15.39 1.36 25.09
CA VAL A 7 -14.99 0.58 23.90
C VAL A 7 -15.63 1.13 22.63
N SER A 8 -16.91 1.58 22.68
CA SER A 8 -17.56 2.20 21.52
C SER A 8 -16.96 3.56 21.16
N ILE A 9 -16.68 4.42 22.16
CA ILE A 9 -16.05 5.73 21.92
C ILE A 9 -14.63 5.56 21.36
N ASN A 10 -13.85 4.61 21.88
CA ASN A 10 -12.51 4.35 21.36
C ASN A 10 -12.54 3.80 19.93
N LYS A 11 -13.49 2.91 19.61
CA LYS A 11 -13.67 2.41 18.24
C LYS A 11 -14.10 3.50 17.28
N GLU A 12 -15.01 4.40 17.66
CA GLU A 12 -15.49 5.48 16.81
C GLU A 12 -14.40 6.54 16.54
N SER A 13 -13.64 6.92 17.58
CA SER A 13 -12.46 7.78 17.42
C SER A 13 -11.36 7.11 16.59
N LEU A 14 -11.11 5.82 16.81
CA LEU A 14 -10.14 5.08 16.01
C LEU A 14 -10.58 5.01 14.55
N HIS A 15 -11.84 4.67 14.28
CA HIS A 15 -12.40 4.58 12.93
C HIS A 15 -12.22 5.90 12.18
N ARG A 16 -12.55 7.04 12.80
CA ARG A 16 -12.39 8.38 12.17
C ARG A 16 -10.93 8.75 11.85
N HIS A 17 -9.95 8.13 12.52
CA HIS A 17 -8.53 8.43 12.32
C HIS A 17 -7.77 7.34 11.56
N VAL A 18 -8.33 6.13 11.41
CA VAL A 18 -7.76 5.04 10.59
C VAL A 18 -7.41 5.43 9.16
N PRO A 19 -8.18 6.26 8.42
CA PRO A 19 -7.86 6.55 7.03
C PRO A 19 -6.69 7.54 6.94
N MET A 20 -6.68 8.52 7.86
CA MET A 20 -5.64 9.53 7.99
C MET A 20 -4.34 8.92 8.49
N ILE A 21 -4.42 8.00 9.47
CA ILE A 21 -3.28 7.21 9.97
C ILE A 21 -2.76 6.29 8.85
N GLY A 22 -3.65 5.66 8.08
CA GLY A 22 -3.27 4.84 6.93
C GLY A 22 -2.43 5.62 5.92
N MET A 23 -2.91 6.79 5.49
CA MET A 23 -2.16 7.66 4.57
C MET A 23 -0.79 8.08 5.14
N CYS A 24 -0.73 8.49 6.42
CA CYS A 24 0.54 8.82 7.07
C CYS A 24 1.51 7.63 7.09
N VAL A 25 1.02 6.43 7.44
CA VAL A 25 1.83 5.21 7.43
C VAL A 25 2.33 4.91 6.03
N PHE A 26 1.49 5.02 5.00
CA PHE A 26 1.89 4.78 3.61
C PHE A 26 2.94 5.78 3.12
N VAL A 27 2.82 7.06 3.47
CA VAL A 27 3.83 8.08 3.14
C VAL A 27 5.17 7.76 3.82
N ILE A 28 5.15 7.37 5.09
CA ILE A 28 6.37 6.98 5.83
C ILE A 28 6.99 5.72 5.20
N LEU A 29 6.17 4.74 4.83
CA LEU A 29 6.61 3.51 4.20
C LEU A 29 7.21 3.78 2.82
N ALA A 30 6.56 4.58 1.99
CA ALA A 30 7.08 5.01 0.69
C ALA A 30 8.42 5.75 0.84
N ALA A 31 8.52 6.69 1.79
CA ALA A 31 9.76 7.41 2.06
C ALA A 31 10.89 6.48 2.52
N ALA A 32 10.59 5.50 3.38
CA ALA A 32 11.56 4.50 3.83
C ALA A 32 12.04 3.63 2.65
N MET A 33 11.13 3.19 1.78
CA MET A 33 11.46 2.38 0.60
C MET A 33 12.30 3.15 -0.42
N ILE A 34 12.02 4.45 -0.59
CA ILE A 34 12.83 5.35 -1.42
C ILE A 34 14.24 5.49 -0.84
N LEU A 35 14.35 5.67 0.48
CA LEU A 35 15.65 5.79 1.15
C LEU A 35 16.47 4.50 1.06
N VAL A 36 15.82 3.34 1.28
CA VAL A 36 16.45 2.01 1.12
C VAL A 36 16.87 1.76 -0.32
N SER A 37 16.03 2.11 -1.31
CA SER A 37 16.35 1.94 -2.73
C SER A 37 17.51 2.84 -3.16
N TYR A 38 17.58 4.06 -2.63
CA TYR A 38 18.68 4.99 -2.89
C TYR A 38 19.98 4.53 -2.24
N LEU A 39 19.94 4.15 -0.95
CA LEU A 39 21.13 3.76 -0.19
C LEU A 39 21.68 2.39 -0.57
N ALA A 40 20.82 1.41 -0.86
CA ALA A 40 21.25 0.04 -1.09
C ALA A 40 21.43 -0.31 -2.58
N LEU A 41 20.74 0.38 -3.48
CA LEU A 41 20.57 -0.08 -4.86
C LEU A 41 21.02 0.94 -5.94
N GLU A 42 21.32 2.20 -5.59
CA GLU A 42 21.67 3.29 -6.53
C GLU A 42 20.69 3.43 -7.71
N ILE A 43 19.42 3.07 -7.50
CA ILE A 43 18.40 3.17 -8.55
C ILE A 43 17.81 4.58 -8.57
N PRO A 44 17.53 5.16 -9.76
CA PRO A 44 16.90 6.46 -9.87
C PRO A 44 15.57 6.54 -9.10
N LEU A 45 15.37 7.64 -8.37
CA LEU A 45 14.21 7.90 -7.52
C LEU A 45 12.88 7.91 -8.29
N VAL A 46 12.94 8.43 -9.52
CA VAL A 46 11.79 8.69 -10.38
C VAL A 46 10.96 7.41 -10.63
N PRO A 47 11.53 6.29 -11.13
CA PRO A 47 10.76 5.07 -11.35
C PRO A 47 10.16 4.48 -10.08
N VAL A 48 10.82 4.61 -8.92
CA VAL A 48 10.29 4.12 -7.65
C VAL A 48 9.03 4.92 -7.26
N CYS A 49 9.10 6.25 -7.31
CA CYS A 49 7.95 7.10 -7.04
C CYS A 49 6.80 6.87 -8.03
N THR A 50 7.10 6.76 -9.33
CA THR A 50 6.08 6.50 -10.36
C THR A 50 5.37 5.18 -10.10
N LEU A 51 6.09 4.13 -9.72
CA LEU A 51 5.49 2.83 -9.42
C LEU A 51 4.64 2.87 -8.14
N VAL A 52 5.09 3.54 -7.08
CA VAL A 52 4.28 3.71 -5.85
C VAL A 52 2.95 4.41 -6.15
N ILE A 53 2.96 5.46 -6.98
CA ILE A 53 1.74 6.15 -7.40
C ILE A 53 0.87 5.21 -8.26
N LEU A 54 1.48 4.49 -9.20
CA LEU A 54 0.77 3.55 -10.06
C LEU A 54 0.05 2.46 -9.25
N GLU A 55 0.69 1.94 -8.20
CA GLU A 55 0.12 0.93 -7.29
C GLU A 55 -1.09 1.45 -6.52
N ALA A 56 -1.00 2.67 -6.00
CA ALA A 56 -2.11 3.30 -5.31
C ALA A 56 -3.30 3.54 -6.25
N VAL A 57 -3.04 3.98 -7.49
CA VAL A 57 -4.06 4.17 -8.52
C VAL A 57 -4.67 2.83 -8.95
N LEU A 58 -3.85 1.80 -9.19
CA LEU A 58 -4.31 0.46 -9.54
C LEU A 58 -5.19 -0.11 -8.45
N CYS A 59 -4.78 0.02 -7.19
CA CYS A 59 -5.56 -0.44 -6.05
C CYS A 59 -6.91 0.30 -5.96
N ALA A 60 -6.92 1.62 -6.20
CA ALA A 60 -8.16 2.40 -6.23
C ALA A 60 -9.08 2.00 -7.40
N CYS A 61 -8.52 1.77 -8.59
CA CYS A 61 -9.26 1.29 -9.75
C CYS A 61 -9.79 -0.14 -9.56
N LEU A 62 -9.02 -1.03 -8.92
CA LEU A 62 -9.41 -2.41 -8.67
C LEU A 62 -10.30 -2.60 -7.45
N ASN A 63 -10.51 -1.57 -6.61
CA ASN A 63 -11.32 -1.69 -5.40
C ASN A 63 -12.73 -2.25 -5.64
N ARG A 64 -13.31 -1.98 -6.81
CA ARG A 64 -14.64 -2.47 -7.21
C ARG A 64 -14.61 -3.79 -7.98
N ILE A 65 -13.43 -4.37 -8.23
CA ILE A 65 -13.19 -5.51 -9.12
C ILE A 65 -12.77 -6.74 -8.29
N PRO A 66 -13.12 -7.98 -8.68
CA PRO A 66 -12.74 -9.19 -7.94
C PRO A 66 -11.24 -9.34 -7.66
N ILE A 67 -10.94 -10.01 -6.53
CA ILE A 67 -9.58 -10.30 -6.00
C ILE A 67 -8.63 -10.94 -7.03
N TRP A 68 -9.19 -11.63 -8.03
CA TRP A 68 -8.45 -12.24 -9.14
C TRP A 68 -7.58 -11.24 -9.91
N THR A 69 -8.04 -10.00 -10.04
CA THR A 69 -7.31 -8.95 -10.76
C THR A 69 -6.05 -8.53 -9.99
N HIS A 70 -6.10 -8.58 -8.66
CA HIS A 70 -4.92 -8.27 -7.84
C HIS A 70 -3.80 -9.30 -8.08
N VAL A 71 -4.14 -10.57 -8.28
CA VAL A 71 -3.18 -11.64 -8.60
C VAL A 71 -2.52 -11.40 -9.96
N VAL A 72 -3.29 -10.95 -10.95
CA VAL A 72 -2.76 -10.61 -12.29
C VAL A 72 -1.77 -9.44 -12.21
N VAL A 73 -2.08 -8.39 -11.45
CA VAL A 73 -1.18 -7.23 -11.26
C VAL A 73 0.15 -7.68 -10.63
N VAL A 74 0.10 -8.51 -9.58
CA VAL A 74 1.32 -9.05 -8.95
C VAL A 74 2.10 -9.92 -9.93
N ALA A 75 1.44 -10.76 -10.73
CA ALA A 75 2.10 -11.60 -11.72
C ALA A 75 2.84 -10.76 -12.79
N VAL A 76 2.23 -9.68 -13.27
CA VAL A 76 2.85 -8.76 -14.23
C VAL A 76 4.06 -8.06 -13.61
N GLN A 77 3.97 -7.63 -12.35
CA GLN A 77 5.12 -7.04 -11.64
C GLN A 77 6.27 -7.99 -11.45
N VAL A 78 5.98 -9.23 -11.06
CA VAL A 78 7.01 -10.27 -10.93
C VAL A 78 7.68 -10.53 -12.27
N ALA A 79 6.91 -10.58 -13.37
CA ALA A 79 7.47 -10.73 -14.71
C ALA A 79 8.39 -9.55 -15.09
N ILE A 80 7.94 -8.31 -14.89
CA ILE A 80 8.75 -7.10 -15.16
C ILE A 80 10.01 -7.08 -14.28
N GLY A 81 9.89 -7.43 -13.00
CA GLY A 81 11.01 -7.53 -12.07
C GLY A 81 12.05 -8.56 -12.49
N PHE A 82 11.59 -9.68 -13.04
CA PHE A 82 12.45 -10.72 -13.61
C PHE A 82 13.20 -10.23 -14.85
N PHE A 83 12.52 -9.55 -15.78
CA PHE A 83 13.15 -8.95 -16.96
C PHE A 83 14.18 -7.88 -16.63
N LEU A 84 13.96 -7.11 -15.57
CA LEU A 84 14.89 -6.09 -15.10
C LEU A 84 16.10 -6.67 -14.35
N ASN A 85 16.10 -7.97 -13.99
CA ASN A 85 17.10 -8.66 -13.16
C ASN A 85 17.45 -7.90 -11.86
N ARG A 86 16.51 -7.10 -11.36
CA ARG A 86 16.64 -6.29 -10.13
C ARG A 86 15.74 -6.90 -9.06
N GLY A 87 16.17 -8.05 -8.53
CA GLY A 87 15.47 -8.77 -7.45
C GLY A 87 14.99 -7.90 -6.27
N PRO A 88 15.76 -6.91 -5.80
CA PRO A 88 15.31 -6.09 -4.68
C PRO A 88 14.20 -5.08 -5.05
N LEU A 89 14.11 -4.65 -6.32
CA LEU A 89 12.96 -3.85 -6.79
C LEU A 89 11.67 -4.67 -6.75
N MET A 90 11.73 -5.94 -7.14
CA MET A 90 10.57 -6.82 -7.14
C MET A 90 9.98 -6.97 -5.72
N ILE A 91 10.85 -7.19 -4.73
CA ILE A 91 10.44 -7.32 -3.31
C ILE A 91 9.87 -6.00 -2.81
N CYS A 92 10.50 -4.87 -3.17
CA CYS A 92 10.01 -3.55 -2.78
C CYS A 92 8.59 -3.26 -3.30
N MET A 93 8.33 -3.57 -4.57
CA MET A 93 7.01 -3.36 -5.19
C MET A 93 5.95 -4.25 -4.55
N ALA A 94 6.25 -5.53 -4.31
CA ALA A 94 5.30 -6.43 -3.64
C ALA A 94 4.88 -5.92 -2.25
N VAL A 95 5.82 -5.39 -1.46
CA VAL A 95 5.52 -4.80 -0.14
C VAL A 95 4.65 -3.56 -0.27
N VAL A 96 4.97 -2.66 -1.20
CA VAL A 96 4.19 -1.43 -1.44
C VAL A 96 2.78 -1.76 -1.91
N TYR A 97 2.62 -2.74 -2.80
CA TYR A 97 1.32 -3.18 -3.29
C TYR A 97 0.44 -3.72 -2.18
N VAL A 98 0.98 -4.62 -1.35
CA VAL A 98 0.24 -5.18 -0.21
C VAL A 98 -0.15 -4.08 0.77
N ALA A 99 0.76 -3.14 1.05
CA ALA A 99 0.46 -1.98 1.90
C ALA A 99 -0.66 -1.11 1.30
N ALA A 100 -0.65 -0.87 -0.02
CA ALA A 100 -1.70 -0.12 -0.72
C ALA A 100 -3.05 -0.84 -0.64
N VAL A 101 -3.08 -2.17 -0.86
CA VAL A 101 -4.30 -2.99 -0.73
C VAL A 101 -4.84 -2.97 0.69
N VAL A 102 -3.99 -3.13 1.70
CA VAL A 102 -4.39 -3.08 3.11
C VAL A 102 -4.95 -1.71 3.47
N LEU A 103 -4.28 -0.63 3.05
CA LEU A 103 -4.75 0.73 3.29
C LEU A 103 -6.10 0.98 2.63
N LEU A 104 -6.27 0.50 1.41
CA LEU A 104 -7.49 0.71 0.65
C LEU A 104 -8.65 -0.15 1.16
N TYR A 105 -8.35 -1.35 1.67
CA TYR A 105 -9.31 -2.19 2.36
C TYR A 105 -9.76 -1.57 3.69
N LEU A 106 -8.82 -1.00 4.45
CA LEU A 106 -9.12 -0.25 5.68
C LEU A 106 -10.01 0.97 5.38
N TRP A 107 -9.69 1.73 4.33
CA TRP A 107 -10.50 2.86 3.88
C TRP A 107 -11.91 2.42 3.44
N THR A 108 -12.02 1.34 2.66
CA THR A 108 -13.33 0.88 2.17
C THR A 108 -14.21 0.31 3.28
N LYS A 109 -13.62 -0.32 4.31
CA LYS A 109 -14.36 -0.71 5.53
C LYS A 109 -14.90 0.47 6.31
N GLU A 110 -14.35 1.66 6.10
CA GLU A 110 -14.82 2.87 6.76
C GLU A 110 -16.12 3.43 6.14
N GLU A 111 -16.32 3.14 4.86
CA GLU A 111 -17.45 3.61 4.05
C GLU A 111 -18.67 2.65 4.08
N ALA A 112 -18.56 1.49 4.74
CA ALA A 112 -19.58 0.42 4.79
C ALA A 112 -20.15 0.21 6.20
#